data_AF-A0A9P3CIK3-F1
#
_entry.id   AF-A0A9P3CIK3-F1
#
_cell.length_a   1.000
_cell.length_b   1.000
_cell.length_c   1.000
_cell.angle_alpha   90.00
_cell.angle_beta   90.00
_cell.angle_gamma   90.00
#
_symmetry.space_group_name_H-M   'P 1'
#
loop_
_entity.id
_entity.type
_entity.pdbx_description
1 polymer ?
#
loop_
_entity_poly.entity_id
_entity_poly.type
_entity_poly.pdbx_seq_one_letter_code
_entity_poly.pdbx_strand_id
1 'polypeptide(L)'
;MAIDKYDKDDGAGCGNDAMNSGDAHCASLKLRQHLNKLPQELYDEIYDLTFTAESRIRVYTQDGSWLASLRRPSPGVFSDRDATFPGEFPPGFPVPSKDISKRDIILNEQLPPILQANRADRNAFSLTFFGERDSDWEISESAKIPISALDRIITFNEFSPLLHVDRASRQKFAESFFGNKHSIFVFWHMFRWTEHDKLRVLKNYVPLMKDIRFGVPRDSYKTTLSMADDLRRYVFRGIGNRYVLISNEEIEELVRERIGKIEEGGVAGAS
;
A
#
# COMPACT_ATOMS: atom_id res chain seq x y z
N MET A 1 32.77 -62.54 -2.41
CA MET A 1 32.71 -61.43 -3.39
C MET A 1 31.25 -61.12 -3.63
N ALA A 2 30.72 -60.12 -2.96
CA ALA A 2 29.37 -59.61 -3.17
C ALA A 2 29.52 -58.20 -3.75
N ILE A 3 28.94 -58.00 -4.93
CA ILE A 3 28.96 -56.74 -5.68
C ILE A 3 27.71 -55.98 -5.23
N ASP A 4 27.87 -54.98 -4.36
CA ASP A 4 26.81 -54.03 -4.08
C ASP A 4 26.71 -53.04 -5.24
N LYS A 5 25.58 -53.10 -5.96
CA LYS A 5 25.18 -52.17 -7.01
C LYS A 5 23.93 -51.47 -6.54
N TYR A 6 24.05 -50.26 -6.00
CA TYR A 6 22.95 -49.29 -5.97
C TYR A 6 23.50 -47.87 -5.98
N ASP A 7 23.82 -47.38 -7.18
CA ASP A 7 23.76 -45.95 -7.50
C ASP A 7 22.57 -45.77 -8.44
N LYS A 8 21.43 -45.37 -7.88
CA LYS A 8 20.27 -44.92 -8.63
C LYS A 8 20.14 -43.43 -8.35
N ASP A 9 20.86 -42.67 -9.16
CA ASP A 9 20.87 -41.22 -9.13
C ASP A 9 19.59 -40.75 -9.82
N ASP A 10 18.54 -40.57 -9.03
CA ASP A 10 17.24 -40.06 -9.48
C ASP A 10 17.35 -38.54 -9.68
N GLY A 11 18.18 -38.15 -10.65
CA GLY A 11 18.33 -36.78 -11.11
C GLY A 11 17.06 -36.32 -11.80
N ALA A 12 16.09 -35.87 -11.00
CA ALA A 12 14.90 -35.16 -11.45
C ALA A 12 15.33 -33.81 -12.04
N GLY A 13 15.83 -33.85 -13.28
CA GLY A 13 16.13 -32.68 -14.08
C GLY A 13 14.84 -31.92 -14.36
N CYS A 14 14.71 -30.72 -13.79
CA CYS A 14 13.67 -29.79 -14.18
C CYS A 14 13.92 -29.36 -15.64
N GLY A 15 13.20 -29.97 -16.59
CA GLY A 15 13.27 -29.66 -18.01
C GLY A 15 12.80 -28.23 -18.31
N ASN A 16 13.39 -27.61 -19.34
CA ASN A 16 13.29 -26.19 -19.69
C ASN A 16 12.04 -25.79 -20.51
N ASP A 17 10.97 -26.60 -20.50
CA ASP A 17 9.84 -26.40 -21.41
C ASP A 17 8.69 -25.63 -20.73
N ALA A 18 8.46 -24.42 -21.23
CA ALA A 18 7.28 -23.55 -21.06
C ALA A 18 6.77 -23.34 -19.62
N MET A 19 6.94 -22.09 -19.12
CA MET A 19 6.56 -21.63 -17.79
C MET A 19 5.13 -22.00 -17.37
N ASN A 20 5.02 -23.17 -16.76
CA ASN A 20 3.80 -23.69 -16.17
C ASN A 20 3.90 -23.48 -14.66
N SER A 21 2.77 -23.42 -13.96
CA SER A 21 2.69 -23.13 -12.51
C SER A 21 3.63 -23.93 -11.58
N GLY A 22 4.24 -25.02 -12.06
CA GLY A 22 5.32 -25.76 -11.39
C GLY A 22 6.64 -24.99 -11.21
N ASP A 23 6.90 -23.95 -12.00
CA ASP A 23 8.17 -23.21 -11.98
C ASP A 23 8.35 -22.37 -10.71
N ALA A 24 7.26 -21.81 -10.19
CA ALA A 24 7.30 -21.03 -8.94
C ALA A 24 7.70 -21.91 -7.74
N HIS A 25 7.21 -23.16 -7.72
CA HIS A 25 7.58 -24.11 -6.67
C HIS A 25 9.07 -24.48 -6.76
N CYS A 26 9.58 -24.74 -7.97
CA CYS A 26 11.00 -25.04 -8.19
C CYS A 26 11.91 -23.86 -7.81
N ALA A 27 11.52 -22.63 -8.16
CA ALA A 27 12.24 -21.43 -7.77
C ALA A 27 12.30 -21.27 -6.24
N SER A 28 11.20 -21.50 -5.53
CA SER A 28 11.15 -21.43 -4.06
C SER A 28 12.06 -22.48 -3.39
N LEU A 29 12.15 -23.69 -3.95
CA LEU A 29 13.01 -24.75 -3.44
C LEU A 29 14.50 -24.42 -3.66
N LYS A 30 14.86 -23.91 -4.85
CA LYS A 30 16.23 -23.45 -5.15
C LYS A 30 16.65 -22.32 -4.21
N LEU A 31 15.78 -21.34 -3.98
CA LEU A 31 16.03 -20.26 -3.03
C LEU A 31 16.27 -20.79 -1.61
N ARG A 32 15.42 -21.71 -1.13
CA ARG A 32 15.59 -22.33 0.19
C ARG A 32 16.92 -23.09 0.30
N GLN A 33 17.30 -23.84 -0.73
CA GLN A 33 18.59 -24.53 -0.76
C GLN A 33 19.77 -23.56 -0.72
N HIS A 34 19.66 -22.40 -1.37
CA HIS A 34 20.70 -21.37 -1.32
C HIS A 34 20.77 -20.71 0.06
N LEU A 35 19.64 -20.36 0.66
CA LEU A 35 19.58 -19.78 2.01
C LEU A 35 20.16 -20.72 3.07
N ASN A 36 19.93 -22.03 2.95
CA ASN A 36 20.49 -23.03 3.88
C ASN A 36 22.01 -23.21 3.78
N LYS A 37 22.63 -22.75 2.68
CA LYS A 37 24.09 -22.82 2.49
C LYS A 37 24.82 -21.56 2.97
N LEU A 38 24.08 -20.51 3.34
CA LEU A 38 24.68 -19.28 3.83
C LEU A 38 25.27 -19.49 5.23
N PRO A 39 26.40 -18.84 5.55
CA PRO A 39 26.82 -18.64 6.93
C PRO A 39 25.68 -18.02 7.76
N GLN A 40 25.54 -18.45 9.01
CA GLN A 40 24.46 -18.01 9.89
C GLN A 40 24.39 -16.47 10.01
N GLU A 41 25.54 -15.81 10.07
CA GLU A 41 25.64 -14.34 10.13
C GLU A 41 24.96 -13.65 8.95
N LEU A 42 25.19 -14.14 7.72
CA LEU A 42 24.56 -13.59 6.52
C LEU A 42 23.07 -13.94 6.45
N TYR A 43 22.68 -15.11 6.94
CA TYR A 43 21.26 -15.46 7.05
C TYR A 43 20.54 -14.51 8.01
N ASP A 44 21.12 -14.25 9.18
CA ASP A 44 20.57 -13.35 10.20
C ASP A 44 20.50 -11.91 9.68
N GLU A 45 21.52 -11.45 8.94
CA GLU A 45 21.51 -10.11 8.31
C GLU A 45 20.42 -9.99 7.24
N ILE A 46 20.30 -10.96 6.33
CA ILE A 46 19.22 -10.97 5.33
C ILE A 46 17.86 -11.01 6.03
N TYR A 47 17.74 -11.82 7.08
CA TYR A 47 16.52 -11.96 7.86
C TYR A 47 16.15 -10.64 8.55
N ASP A 48 17.11 -9.96 9.17
CA ASP A 48 16.93 -8.64 9.77
C ASP A 48 16.53 -7.61 8.73
N LEU A 49 17.22 -7.53 7.60
CA LEU A 49 16.89 -6.61 6.51
C LEU A 49 15.50 -6.88 5.91
N THR A 50 15.08 -8.14 5.84
CA THR A 50 13.79 -8.52 5.24
C THR A 50 12.62 -8.28 6.18
N PHE A 51 12.80 -8.56 7.47
CA PHE A 51 11.72 -8.50 8.46
C PHE A 51 11.74 -7.24 9.34
N THR A 52 12.70 -6.33 9.11
CA THR A 52 12.69 -4.99 9.70
C THR A 52 11.97 -4.02 8.78
N ALA A 53 10.84 -3.51 9.25
CA ALA A 53 10.06 -2.52 8.54
C ALA A 53 10.63 -1.11 8.76
N GLU A 54 10.73 -0.36 7.67
CA GLU A 54 11.07 1.05 7.73
C GLU A 54 10.03 1.87 8.51
N SER A 55 10.52 2.92 9.19
CA SER A 55 9.68 3.89 9.87
C SER A 55 9.00 4.81 8.86
N ARG A 56 7.67 4.76 8.79
CA ARG A 56 6.88 5.54 7.82
C ARG A 56 5.60 6.09 8.46
N ILE A 57 5.00 7.09 7.83
CA ILE A 57 3.63 7.53 8.08
C ILE A 57 2.72 6.60 7.27
N ARG A 58 1.96 5.76 7.96
CA ARG A 58 1.13 4.71 7.35
C ARG A 58 -0.32 5.17 7.39
N VAL A 59 -0.85 5.53 6.23
CA VAL A 59 -2.18 6.11 6.11
C VAL A 59 -3.15 5.06 5.60
N TYR A 60 -4.15 4.75 6.41
CA TYR A 60 -5.21 3.82 6.09
C TYR A 60 -6.47 4.61 5.74
N THR A 61 -6.90 4.54 4.48
CA THR A 61 -8.09 5.23 3.95
C THR A 61 -8.90 4.29 3.07
N GLN A 62 -10.22 4.47 2.98
CA GLN A 62 -11.04 3.60 2.11
C GLN A 62 -10.82 3.90 0.63
N ASP A 63 -10.75 5.18 0.29
CA ASP A 63 -10.56 5.68 -1.05
C ASP A 63 -9.22 6.41 -1.08
N GLY A 64 -8.38 6.09 -2.07
CA GLY A 64 -7.14 6.82 -2.34
C GLY A 64 -7.37 8.28 -2.76
N SER A 65 -8.56 8.85 -2.51
CA SER A 65 -8.93 10.23 -2.83
C SER A 65 -8.03 11.23 -2.10
N TRP A 66 -7.60 10.94 -0.87
CA TRP A 66 -6.66 11.81 -0.16
C TRP A 66 -5.26 11.85 -0.81
N LEU A 67 -4.83 10.79 -1.49
CA LEU A 67 -3.62 10.82 -2.33
C LEU A 67 -3.78 11.77 -3.51
N ALA A 68 -4.97 11.80 -4.12
CA ALA A 68 -5.26 12.75 -5.16
C ALA A 68 -5.13 14.17 -4.61
N SER A 69 -5.50 14.39 -3.34
CA SER A 69 -5.20 15.63 -2.63
C SER A 69 -3.71 15.96 -2.64
N LEU A 70 -2.87 15.18 -1.99
CA LEU A 70 -1.44 15.50 -1.90
C LEU A 70 -0.69 15.57 -3.25
N ARG A 71 -1.21 14.92 -4.31
CA ARG A 71 -0.55 14.82 -5.61
C ARG A 71 -0.98 15.85 -6.64
N ARG A 72 -2.06 16.62 -6.48
CA ARG A 72 -2.38 17.60 -7.53
C ARG A 72 -1.29 18.68 -7.53
N PRO A 73 -0.67 18.96 -8.68
CA PRO A 73 0.04 20.22 -8.82
C PRO A 73 -0.97 21.33 -8.54
N SER A 74 -0.54 22.37 -7.79
CA SER A 74 -1.34 23.59 -7.63
C SER A 74 -1.86 24.00 -9.01
N PRO A 75 -3.15 24.35 -9.17
CA PRO A 75 -3.64 24.87 -10.44
C PRO A 75 -2.77 26.06 -10.82
N GLY A 76 -1.83 25.84 -11.74
CA GLY A 76 -1.17 26.93 -12.41
C GLY A 76 -2.27 27.75 -13.05
N VAL A 77 -2.19 29.07 -12.92
CA VAL A 77 -3.10 30.07 -13.48
C VAL A 77 -3.30 29.83 -14.98
N PHE A 78 -4.13 28.87 -15.32
CA PHE A 78 -4.83 28.70 -16.58
C PHE A 78 -6.27 28.54 -16.16
N SER A 79 -6.88 29.69 -15.88
CA SER A 79 -8.34 29.74 -15.86
C SER A 79 -8.78 29.33 -17.26
N ASP A 80 -9.56 28.26 -17.37
CA ASP A 80 -10.25 27.87 -18.60
C ASP A 80 -11.20 28.97 -19.14
N ARG A 81 -11.27 30.14 -18.47
CA ARG A 81 -12.00 31.32 -18.93
C ARG A 81 -11.37 32.07 -20.10
N ASP A 82 -10.11 31.85 -20.43
CA ASP A 82 -9.47 32.53 -21.59
C ASP A 82 -9.31 31.64 -22.84
N ALA A 83 -9.71 30.36 -22.79
CA ALA A 83 -9.80 29.51 -23.97
C ALA A 83 -11.11 29.79 -24.75
N THR A 84 -11.27 31.02 -25.23
CA THR A 84 -12.25 31.30 -26.27
C THR A 84 -11.69 30.72 -27.56
N PHE A 85 -11.93 29.43 -27.82
CA PHE A 85 -11.75 28.88 -29.16
C PHE A 85 -12.78 29.57 -30.07
N PRO A 86 -12.36 30.35 -31.10
CA PRO A 86 -13.30 30.76 -32.12
C PRO A 86 -13.80 29.48 -32.81
N GLY A 87 -15.09 29.21 -32.63
CA GLY A 87 -15.72 28.04 -33.19
C GLY A 87 -15.69 28.07 -34.70
N GLU A 88 -15.04 27.08 -35.29
CA GLU A 88 -15.39 26.47 -36.56
C GLU A 88 -14.58 25.18 -36.69
N PHE A 89 -15.20 24.05 -36.34
CA PHE A 89 -14.66 22.75 -36.74
C PHE A 89 -14.79 22.63 -38.27
N PRO A 90 -13.73 22.22 -38.99
CA PRO A 90 -13.84 22.01 -40.43
C PRO A 90 -14.86 20.91 -40.74
N PRO A 91 -15.69 21.09 -41.78
CA PRO A 91 -16.66 20.07 -42.20
C PRO A 91 -15.92 18.80 -42.62
N GLY A 92 -16.23 17.68 -41.97
CA GLY A 92 -15.68 16.36 -42.33
C GLY A 92 -15.21 15.48 -41.18
N PHE A 93 -15.19 15.98 -39.93
CA PHE A 93 -14.88 15.12 -38.78
C PHE A 93 -16.13 14.35 -38.30
N PRO A 94 -16.06 13.01 -38.20
CA PRO A 94 -17.17 12.23 -37.70
C PRO A 94 -17.40 12.53 -36.21
N VAL A 95 -18.60 12.97 -35.88
CA VAL A 95 -19.06 13.11 -34.50
C VAL A 95 -19.06 11.71 -33.85
N PRO A 96 -18.41 11.50 -32.69
CA PRO A 96 -18.46 10.22 -32.03
C PRO A 96 -19.90 9.92 -31.60
N SER A 97 -20.42 8.79 -32.10
CA SER A 97 -21.73 8.24 -31.75
C SER A 97 -21.81 7.94 -30.25
N LYS A 98 -22.90 8.37 -29.61
CA LYS A 98 -23.20 8.23 -28.18
C LYS A 98 -23.59 6.81 -27.71
N ASP A 99 -23.34 5.77 -28.50
CA ASP A 99 -23.65 4.39 -28.11
C ASP A 99 -22.41 3.62 -27.62
N ILE A 100 -22.05 3.83 -26.36
CA ILE A 100 -21.06 3.02 -25.60
C ILE A 100 -21.80 2.17 -24.56
N SER A 101 -22.70 1.28 -24.99
CA SER A 101 -23.34 0.33 -24.05
C SER A 101 -23.34 -1.13 -24.48
N LYS A 102 -22.68 -1.49 -25.60
CA LYS A 102 -22.75 -2.85 -26.15
C LYS A 102 -21.44 -3.54 -26.49
N ARG A 103 -20.27 -2.92 -26.24
CA ARG A 103 -18.96 -3.55 -26.50
C ARG A 103 -18.38 -4.35 -25.33
N ASP A 104 -18.93 -4.21 -24.13
CA ASP A 104 -18.36 -4.87 -22.93
C ASP A 104 -18.84 -6.31 -22.71
N ILE A 105 -19.80 -6.79 -23.50
CA ILE A 105 -20.37 -8.14 -23.30
C ILE A 105 -19.60 -9.22 -24.09
N ILE A 106 -18.87 -8.85 -25.15
CA ILE A 106 -18.24 -9.84 -26.05
C ILE A 106 -16.79 -10.18 -25.64
N LEU A 107 -16.16 -9.41 -24.74
CA LEU A 107 -14.77 -9.63 -24.33
C LEU A 107 -14.58 -10.64 -23.18
N ASN A 108 -15.65 -11.10 -22.54
CA ASN A 108 -15.54 -12.01 -21.38
C ASN A 108 -15.60 -13.52 -21.71
N GLU A 109 -15.93 -13.91 -22.95
CA GLU A 109 -16.04 -15.34 -23.32
C GLU A 109 -14.77 -15.95 -23.92
N GLN A 110 -13.66 -15.20 -24.03
CA GLN A 110 -12.41 -15.69 -24.63
C GLN A 110 -11.20 -15.76 -23.67
N LEU A 111 -11.39 -15.63 -22.36
CA LEU A 111 -10.28 -15.74 -21.41
C LEU A 111 -10.05 -17.19 -20.98
N PRO A 112 -8.80 -17.69 -21.00
CA PRO A 112 -8.49 -19.07 -20.62
C PRO A 112 -8.79 -19.34 -19.14
N PRO A 113 -9.09 -20.62 -18.76
CA PRO A 113 -9.53 -21.01 -17.41
C PRO A 113 -8.60 -20.59 -16.26
N ILE A 114 -7.33 -20.29 -16.55
CA ILE A 114 -6.33 -19.88 -15.56
C ILE A 114 -6.64 -18.53 -14.89
N LEU A 115 -7.55 -17.73 -15.47
CA LEU A 115 -8.04 -16.47 -14.89
C LEU A 115 -9.36 -16.62 -14.11
N GLN A 116 -9.88 -17.83 -13.97
CA GLN A 116 -11.08 -18.15 -13.18
C GLN A 116 -10.75 -18.68 -11.76
N ALA A 117 -9.66 -18.20 -11.15
CA ALA A 117 -9.30 -18.57 -9.78
C ALA A 117 -10.25 -17.94 -8.73
N ASN A 118 -10.46 -18.69 -7.65
CA ASN A 118 -11.39 -18.47 -6.55
C ASN A 118 -11.44 -17.04 -5.99
N ARG A 119 -12.66 -16.58 -5.67
CA ARG A 119 -13.01 -15.21 -5.23
C ARG A 119 -12.33 -14.75 -3.93
N ALA A 120 -11.61 -15.63 -3.22
CA ALA A 120 -10.97 -15.35 -1.93
C ALA A 120 -9.53 -14.81 -2.02
N ASP A 121 -8.84 -14.97 -3.16
CA ASP A 121 -7.39 -14.71 -3.25
C ASP A 121 -7.00 -13.44 -4.04
N ARG A 122 -7.97 -12.57 -4.38
CA ARG A 122 -7.68 -11.27 -5.04
C ARG A 122 -7.33 -10.17 -4.02
N ASN A 123 -6.24 -10.34 -3.29
CA ASN A 123 -5.62 -9.25 -2.50
C ASN A 123 -4.19 -8.98 -3.00
N ALA A 124 -4.09 -8.56 -4.25
CA ALA A 124 -2.94 -7.84 -4.80
C ALA A 124 -3.47 -6.88 -5.86
N PHE A 125 -4.01 -5.73 -5.44
CA PHE A 125 -4.42 -4.67 -6.36
C PHE A 125 -3.32 -3.62 -6.45
N SER A 126 -2.62 -3.63 -7.58
CA SER A 126 -1.88 -2.49 -8.09
C SER A 126 -2.88 -1.40 -8.48
N LEU A 127 -2.69 -0.20 -7.94
CA LEU A 127 -3.57 0.95 -8.09
C LEU A 127 -3.25 1.68 -9.42
N THR A 128 -4.06 1.45 -10.45
CA THR A 128 -4.18 2.39 -11.58
C THR A 128 -5.66 2.62 -11.86
N PHE A 129 -6.25 3.63 -11.19
CA PHE A 129 -7.53 4.21 -11.58
C PHE A 129 -7.53 5.69 -11.21
N PHE A 130 -7.52 6.56 -12.23
CA PHE A 130 -7.89 7.97 -12.12
C PHE A 130 -9.36 8.07 -12.49
N GLY A 131 -10.21 8.37 -11.52
CA GLY A 131 -11.59 8.78 -11.73
C GLY A 131 -11.72 10.25 -11.34
N GLU A 132 -12.04 11.09 -12.31
CA GLU A 132 -12.35 12.51 -12.10
C GLU A 132 -13.53 12.65 -11.13
N ARG A 133 -13.30 13.40 -10.06
CA ARG A 133 -14.37 13.97 -9.25
C ARG A 133 -14.01 15.41 -8.89
N ASP A 134 -14.86 16.30 -9.37
CA ASP A 134 -14.88 17.73 -9.10
C ASP A 134 -15.17 17.96 -7.63
N SER A 135 -14.11 18.16 -6.87
CA SER A 135 -14.16 18.79 -5.56
C SER A 135 -13.01 19.77 -5.55
N ASP A 136 -13.36 21.05 -5.54
CA ASP A 136 -12.47 22.20 -5.47
C ASP A 136 -11.89 22.26 -4.05
N TRP A 137 -10.89 21.44 -3.79
CA TRP A 137 -10.01 21.64 -2.64
C TRP A 137 -8.77 22.34 -3.18
N GLU A 138 -8.51 23.56 -2.70
CA GLU A 138 -7.26 24.28 -2.98
C GLU A 138 -6.21 23.81 -1.96
N ILE A 139 -5.19 23.06 -2.39
CA ILE A 139 -3.99 22.88 -1.56
C ILE A 139 -3.19 24.16 -1.59
N SER A 140 -2.73 24.58 -0.41
CA SER A 140 -1.85 25.73 -0.27
C SER A 140 -0.59 25.58 -1.14
N GLU A 141 -0.15 26.68 -1.77
CA GLU A 141 1.07 26.74 -2.62
C GLU A 141 2.39 26.41 -1.89
N SER A 142 2.35 25.96 -0.64
CA SER A 142 3.53 25.71 0.18
C SER A 142 4.19 24.36 -0.13
N ALA A 143 5.17 24.45 -1.03
CA ALA A 143 6.19 23.44 -1.37
C ALA A 143 5.72 22.21 -2.16
N LYS A 144 6.14 22.17 -3.44
CA LYS A 144 6.08 20.98 -4.30
C LYS A 144 7.02 19.92 -3.74
N ILE A 145 6.51 19.01 -2.91
CA ILE A 145 7.25 17.85 -2.44
C ILE A 145 7.43 16.89 -3.64
N PRO A 146 8.66 16.44 -3.95
CA PRO A 146 8.86 15.44 -4.99
C PRO A 146 8.10 14.14 -4.66
N ILE A 147 7.36 13.59 -5.62
CA ILE A 147 6.58 12.35 -5.43
C ILE A 147 7.46 11.20 -4.91
N SER A 148 8.70 11.11 -5.38
CA SER A 148 9.68 10.10 -4.95
C SER A 148 10.11 10.23 -3.49
N ALA A 149 10.11 11.44 -2.93
CA ALA A 149 10.37 11.65 -1.50
C ALA A 149 9.13 11.23 -0.68
N LEU A 150 7.93 11.50 -1.20
CA LEU A 150 6.68 11.14 -0.54
C LEU A 150 6.52 9.62 -0.38
N ASP A 151 6.86 8.84 -1.40
CA ASP A 151 6.72 7.36 -1.38
C ASP A 151 7.65 6.69 -0.35
N ARG A 152 8.74 7.35 0.06
CA ARG A 152 9.64 6.87 1.13
C ARG A 152 9.10 7.15 2.52
N ILE A 153 8.24 8.16 2.64
CA ILE A 153 7.78 8.69 3.93
C ILE A 153 6.38 8.21 4.25
N ILE A 154 5.51 8.21 3.25
CA ILE A 154 4.09 7.87 3.39
C ILE A 154 3.80 6.60 2.62
N THR A 155 3.09 5.67 3.25
CA THR A 155 2.49 4.54 2.55
C THR A 155 0.99 4.49 2.82
N PHE A 156 0.27 3.99 1.82
CA PHE A 156 -1.18 4.03 1.79
C PHE A 156 -1.75 2.63 1.76
N ASN A 157 -2.62 2.32 2.71
CA ASN A 157 -3.28 1.02 2.83
C ASN A 157 -2.28 -0.15 2.73
N GLU A 158 -1.05 0.08 3.19
CA GLU A 158 -0.02 -0.94 3.15
C GLU A 158 -0.34 -2.00 4.20
N PHE A 159 -0.85 -3.13 3.72
CA PHE A 159 -0.87 -4.37 4.47
C PHE A 159 0.26 -5.22 3.92
N SER A 160 1.30 -5.41 4.74
CA SER A 160 2.47 -6.14 4.27
C SER A 160 2.10 -7.58 3.91
N PRO A 161 2.46 -8.06 2.70
CA PRO A 161 2.28 -9.45 2.32
C PRO A 161 3.10 -10.40 3.21
N LEU A 162 4.07 -9.87 3.96
CA LEU A 162 4.87 -10.65 4.90
C LEU A 162 4.06 -11.11 6.13
N LEU A 163 2.80 -10.70 6.28
CA LEU A 163 1.92 -11.32 7.27
C LEU A 163 1.51 -12.76 6.92
N HIS A 164 1.89 -13.26 5.73
CA HIS A 164 1.63 -14.64 5.29
C HIS A 164 2.79 -15.61 5.56
N VAL A 165 3.94 -15.16 6.07
CA VAL A 165 5.09 -16.03 6.37
C VAL A 165 4.88 -16.89 7.63
N ASP A 166 5.89 -17.70 7.98
CA ASP A 166 5.88 -18.50 9.21
C ASP A 166 5.60 -17.66 10.46
N ARG A 167 5.14 -18.34 11.53
CA ARG A 167 4.64 -17.67 12.73
C ARG A 167 5.70 -16.81 13.43
N ALA A 168 6.97 -17.24 13.46
CA ALA A 168 8.03 -16.52 14.17
C ALA A 168 8.41 -15.25 13.39
N SER A 169 8.61 -15.38 12.08
CA SER A 169 8.95 -14.24 11.21
C SER A 169 7.81 -13.23 11.13
N ARG A 170 6.56 -13.71 11.16
CA ARG A 170 5.38 -12.83 11.23
C ARG A 170 5.36 -12.00 12.50
N GLN A 171 5.70 -12.60 13.64
CA GLN A 171 5.73 -11.88 14.92
C GLN A 171 6.83 -10.82 14.91
N LYS A 172 8.04 -11.18 14.49
CA LYS A 172 9.16 -10.23 14.38
C LYS A 172 8.83 -9.08 13.42
N PHE A 173 8.27 -9.39 12.25
CA PHE A 173 7.82 -8.37 11.31
C PHE A 173 6.73 -7.49 11.90
N ALA A 174 5.74 -8.06 12.57
CA ALA A 174 4.67 -7.28 13.20
C ALA A 174 5.21 -6.35 14.30
N GLU A 175 6.15 -6.82 15.10
CA GLU A 175 6.84 -6.00 16.11
C GLU A 175 7.65 -4.89 15.47
N SER A 176 8.39 -5.17 14.40
CA SER A 176 9.13 -4.13 13.68
C SER A 176 8.23 -3.16 12.92
N PHE A 177 7.12 -3.62 12.35
CA PHE A 177 6.23 -2.80 11.53
C PHE A 177 5.33 -1.93 12.40
N PHE A 178 4.62 -2.55 13.34
CA PHE A 178 3.66 -1.87 14.22
C PHE A 178 4.32 -1.32 15.48
N GLY A 179 5.37 -1.96 16.01
CA GLY A 179 6.05 -1.55 17.23
C GLY A 179 7.13 -0.48 17.05
N ASN A 180 7.44 -0.08 15.81
CA ASN A 180 8.43 0.97 15.56
C ASN A 180 7.98 2.31 16.15
N LYS A 181 8.79 2.83 17.09
CA LYS A 181 8.54 4.09 17.80
C LYS A 181 8.51 5.33 16.91
N HIS A 182 9.01 5.23 15.67
CA HIS A 182 9.06 6.31 14.70
C HIS A 182 8.02 6.17 13.58
N SER A 183 7.22 5.09 13.59
CA SER A 183 6.09 4.94 12.68
C SER A 183 4.86 5.64 13.24
N ILE A 184 4.13 6.34 12.37
CA ILE A 184 2.87 7.01 12.71
C ILE A 184 1.76 6.32 11.93
N PHE A 185 0.70 5.90 12.62
CA PHE A 185 -0.44 5.22 12.00
C PHE A 185 -1.61 6.18 11.91
N VAL A 186 -1.93 6.64 10.71
CA VAL A 186 -3.03 7.57 10.46
C VAL A 186 -4.22 6.80 9.88
N PHE A 187 -5.34 6.84 10.57
CA PHE A 187 -6.58 6.22 10.15
C PHE A 187 -7.55 7.29 9.65
N TRP A 188 -7.71 7.38 8.34
CA TRP A 188 -8.51 8.39 7.65
C TRP A 188 -9.82 7.75 7.15
N HIS A 189 -10.96 8.41 7.41
CA HIS A 189 -12.29 7.92 7.00
C HIS A 189 -12.63 6.44 7.34
N MET A 190 -12.06 5.89 8.42
CA MET A 190 -12.35 4.49 8.82
C MET A 190 -13.81 4.19 9.13
N PHE A 191 -14.65 5.23 9.27
CA PHE A 191 -16.07 5.12 9.58
C PHE A 191 -16.87 4.35 8.53
N ARG A 192 -16.34 4.20 7.31
CA ARG A 192 -16.96 3.41 6.24
C ARG A 192 -16.31 2.04 6.04
N TRP A 193 -15.38 1.63 6.90
CA TRP A 193 -14.82 0.28 6.89
C TRP A 193 -15.87 -0.69 7.46
N THR A 194 -16.87 -1.01 6.63
CA THR A 194 -17.81 -2.11 6.86
C THR A 194 -17.15 -3.47 6.69
N GLU A 195 -15.96 -3.50 6.09
CA GLU A 195 -15.09 -4.69 6.02
C GLU A 195 -14.49 -4.97 7.41
N HIS A 196 -15.29 -5.61 8.26
CA HIS A 196 -14.88 -6.12 9.57
C HIS A 196 -13.54 -6.88 9.53
N ASP A 197 -13.16 -7.47 8.40
CA ASP A 197 -11.96 -8.29 8.27
C ASP A 197 -10.66 -7.49 8.38
N LYS A 198 -10.58 -6.27 7.82
CA LYS A 198 -9.36 -5.43 7.94
C LYS A 198 -9.16 -4.95 9.37
N LEU A 199 -10.24 -4.57 10.04
CA LEU A 199 -10.21 -4.18 11.45
C LEU A 199 -9.88 -5.37 12.37
N ARG A 200 -10.32 -6.58 12.03
CA ARG A 200 -9.97 -7.81 12.76
C ARG A 200 -8.48 -8.10 12.71
N VAL A 201 -7.85 -7.96 11.54
CA VAL A 201 -6.40 -8.15 11.40
C VAL A 201 -5.66 -7.11 12.24
N LEU A 202 -6.05 -5.83 12.13
CA LEU A 202 -5.41 -4.76 12.87
C LEU A 202 -5.55 -4.92 14.38
N LYS A 203 -6.70 -5.40 14.88
CA LYS A 203 -6.99 -5.56 16.32
C LYS A 203 -5.87 -6.27 17.09
N ASN A 204 -5.24 -7.28 16.49
CA ASN A 204 -4.16 -8.03 17.13
C ASN A 204 -2.83 -7.24 17.20
N TYR A 205 -2.65 -6.27 16.32
CA TYR A 205 -1.42 -5.50 16.19
C TYR A 205 -1.50 -4.10 16.79
N VAL A 206 -2.71 -3.57 17.04
CA VAL A 206 -2.82 -2.23 17.62
C VAL A 206 -2.08 -2.07 18.97
N PRO A 207 -2.02 -3.07 19.87
CA PRO A 207 -1.22 -2.93 21.09
C PRO A 207 0.27 -2.60 20.84
N LEU A 208 0.80 -2.99 19.67
CA LEU A 208 2.16 -2.69 19.24
C LEU A 208 2.32 -1.24 18.77
N MET A 209 1.29 -0.68 18.12
CA MET A 209 1.30 0.70 17.61
C MET A 209 1.51 1.72 18.73
N LYS A 210 2.51 2.58 18.56
CA LYS A 210 2.92 3.59 19.56
C LYS A 210 2.33 4.97 19.32
N ASP A 211 2.18 5.38 18.05
CA ASP A 211 1.57 6.65 17.64
C ASP A 211 0.41 6.36 16.68
N ILE A 212 -0.82 6.55 17.16
CA ILE A 212 -2.05 6.34 16.41
C ILE A 212 -2.76 7.67 16.28
N ARG A 213 -3.13 8.04 15.07
CA ARG A 213 -3.86 9.27 14.77
C ARG A 213 -5.12 8.97 13.98
N PHE A 214 -6.19 9.69 14.29
CA PHE A 214 -7.44 9.61 13.54
C PHE A 214 -7.64 10.88 12.76
N GLY A 215 -7.70 10.72 11.45
CA GLY A 215 -7.99 11.78 10.52
C GLY A 215 -9.43 12.25 10.63
N VAL A 216 -9.63 13.54 10.86
CA VAL A 216 -10.96 14.14 10.99
C VAL A 216 -11.14 15.23 9.93
N PRO A 217 -12.13 15.10 9.03
CA PRO A 217 -12.51 16.20 8.15
C PRO A 217 -12.98 17.38 8.99
N ARG A 218 -12.54 18.59 8.63
CA ARG A 218 -12.81 19.83 9.38
C ARG A 218 -14.30 20.02 9.71
N ASP A 219 -15.17 19.72 8.75
CA ASP A 219 -16.62 19.91 8.87
C ASP A 219 -17.33 18.79 9.64
N SER A 220 -16.63 17.71 9.99
CA SER A 220 -17.20 16.49 10.57
C SER A 220 -16.84 16.26 12.04
N TYR A 221 -16.17 17.21 12.70
CA TYR A 221 -15.56 17.00 14.02
C TYR A 221 -16.52 16.43 15.09
N LYS A 222 -17.76 16.94 15.17
CA LYS A 222 -18.76 16.44 16.15
C LYS A 222 -19.18 14.99 15.89
N THR A 223 -19.47 14.65 14.64
CA THR A 223 -19.82 13.27 14.25
C THR A 223 -18.64 12.33 14.47
N THR A 224 -17.43 12.80 14.16
CA THR A 224 -16.21 12.03 14.30
C THR A 224 -15.85 11.76 15.75
N LEU A 225 -16.09 12.68 16.70
CA LEU A 225 -15.85 12.44 18.12
C LEU A 225 -16.69 11.27 18.66
N SER A 226 -17.99 11.27 18.39
CA SER A 226 -18.89 10.19 18.80
C SER A 226 -18.44 8.83 18.24
N MET A 227 -17.98 8.81 16.98
CA MET A 227 -17.54 7.57 16.32
C MET A 227 -16.12 7.14 16.72
N ALA A 228 -15.25 8.10 17.06
CA ALA A 228 -13.94 7.80 17.62
C ALA A 228 -14.08 7.07 18.96
N ASP A 229 -15.08 7.45 19.77
CA ASP A 229 -15.43 6.73 21.00
C ASP A 229 -15.93 5.30 20.72
N ASP A 230 -16.69 5.08 19.66
CA ASP A 230 -17.11 3.73 19.27
C ASP A 230 -15.92 2.89 18.77
N LEU A 231 -15.08 3.42 17.87
CA LEU A 231 -13.84 2.77 17.45
C LEU A 231 -12.94 2.44 18.64
N ARG A 232 -12.85 3.37 19.61
CA ARG A 232 -12.15 3.17 20.88
C ARG A 232 -12.69 1.97 21.64
N ARG A 233 -14.01 1.81 21.72
CA ARG A 233 -14.64 0.69 22.43
C ARG A 233 -14.44 -0.65 21.72
N TYR A 234 -14.54 -0.68 20.39
CA TYR A 234 -14.57 -1.93 19.61
C TYR A 234 -13.20 -2.42 19.15
N VAL A 235 -12.40 -1.53 18.56
CA VAL A 235 -11.12 -1.87 17.93
C VAL A 235 -9.97 -1.63 18.89
N PHE A 236 -10.03 -0.53 19.65
CA PHE A 236 -8.91 -0.04 20.45
C PHE A 236 -9.06 -0.28 21.95
N ARG A 237 -9.83 -1.30 22.32
CA ARG A 237 -10.02 -1.70 23.71
C ARG A 237 -8.66 -2.05 24.32
N GLY A 238 -8.20 -1.27 25.30
CA GLY A 238 -6.91 -1.46 25.98
C GLY A 238 -5.77 -0.57 25.47
N ILE A 239 -5.98 0.23 24.43
CA ILE A 239 -4.97 1.20 23.97
C ILE A 239 -5.00 2.51 24.77
N GLY A 240 -6.04 2.73 25.58
CA GLY A 240 -6.13 3.90 26.45
C GLY A 240 -6.27 5.19 25.65
N ASN A 241 -5.74 6.29 26.17
CA ASN A 241 -5.76 7.62 25.53
C ASN A 241 -4.59 7.83 24.54
N ARG A 242 -4.05 6.76 23.94
CA ARG A 242 -2.86 6.82 23.06
C ARG A 242 -3.17 7.24 21.61
N TYR A 243 -4.28 7.95 21.40
CA TYR A 243 -4.63 8.45 20.08
C TYR A 243 -4.79 9.96 20.06
N VAL A 244 -4.46 10.53 18.91
CA VAL A 244 -4.60 11.96 18.64
C VAL A 244 -5.55 12.15 17.45
N LEU A 245 -6.52 13.04 17.58
CA LEU A 245 -7.30 13.48 16.43
C LEU A 245 -6.45 14.47 15.65
N ILE A 246 -6.37 14.29 14.33
CA ILE A 246 -5.53 15.11 13.47
C ILE A 246 -6.31 15.64 12.27
N SER A 247 -6.09 16.89 11.90
CA SER A 247 -6.63 17.51 10.69
C SER A 247 -5.78 17.18 9.46
N ASN A 248 -6.22 17.60 8.26
CA ASN A 248 -5.41 17.46 7.05
C ASN A 248 -4.11 18.26 7.13
N GLU A 249 -4.21 19.51 7.59
CA GLU A 249 -3.11 20.45 7.70
C GLU A 249 -2.03 19.91 8.66
N GLU A 250 -2.43 19.34 9.78
CA GLU A 250 -1.50 18.71 10.73
C GLU A 250 -0.84 17.45 10.15
N ILE A 251 -1.52 16.68 9.29
CA ILE A 251 -0.87 15.56 8.57
C ILE A 251 0.17 16.11 7.59
N GLU A 252 -0.15 17.17 6.84
CA GLU A 252 0.83 17.80 5.95
C GLU A 252 2.06 18.30 6.72
N GLU A 253 1.85 18.91 7.88
CA GLU A 253 2.95 19.34 8.76
C GLU A 253 3.82 18.17 9.22
N LEU A 254 3.21 17.04 9.63
CA LEU A 254 3.96 15.82 9.96
C LEU A 254 4.82 15.32 8.79
N VAL A 255 4.26 15.36 7.58
CA VAL A 255 4.96 14.94 6.37
C VAL A 255 6.14 15.87 6.11
N ARG A 256 5.94 17.19 6.18
CA ARG A 256 7.01 18.19 6.02
C ARG A 256 8.10 18.03 7.07
N GLU A 257 7.73 17.85 8.34
CA GLU A 257 8.68 17.60 9.44
C GLU A 257 9.52 16.35 9.18
N ARG A 258 8.89 15.29 8.66
CA ARG A 258 9.58 14.03 8.35
C ARG A 258 10.52 14.15 7.16
N ILE A 259 10.16 14.94 6.15
CA ILE A 259 11.03 15.26 5.00
C ILE A 259 12.27 16.01 5.48
N GLY A 260 12.09 17.08 6.27
CA GLY A 260 13.23 17.87 6.76
C GLY A 260 14.24 17.03 7.54
N LYS A 261 13.76 16.12 8.39
CA LYS A 261 14.63 15.18 9.14
C LYS A 261 15.44 14.23 8.26
N ILE A 262 14.90 13.82 7.10
CA ILE A 262 15.61 12.92 6.18
C ILE A 262 16.72 13.68 5.45
N GLU A 263 16.46 14.92 5.05
CA GLU A 263 17.45 15.77 4.38
C GLU A 263 18.62 16.10 5.32
N GLU A 264 18.34 16.42 6.58
CA GLU A 264 19.38 16.66 7.59
C GLU A 264 20.21 15.40 7.90
N GLY A 265 19.56 14.24 8.02
CA GLY A 265 20.23 12.98 8.33
C GLY A 265 21.09 12.44 7.19
N GLY A 266 20.72 12.70 5.93
CA GLY A 266 21.46 12.28 4.75
C GLY A 266 22.83 12.96 4.61
N VAL A 267 22.97 14.19 5.13
CA VAL A 267 24.24 14.93 5.06
C VAL A 267 25.26 14.39 6.07
N ALA A 268 24.81 13.88 7.22
CA ALA A 268 25.71 13.40 8.29
C ALA A 268 26.33 12.01 8.03
N GLY A 269 25.81 11.24 7.06
CA GLY A 269 26.29 9.89 6.73
C GLY A 269 27.23 9.82 5.52
N ALA A 270 27.54 10.94 4.87
CA ALA A 270 28.31 10.98 3.62
C ALA A 270 29.69 11.66 3.74
N SER A 271 30.11 12.00 4.97
CA SER A 271 31.39 12.66 5.28
C SER A 271 32.43 11.71 5.89
#